data_AF-A0A565BKJ5-F1
#
_entry.id   AF-A0A565BKJ5-F1
#
_cell.length_a   1.000
_cell.length_b   1.000
_cell.length_c   1.000
_cell.angle_alpha   90.00
_cell.angle_beta   90.00
_cell.angle_gamma   90.00
#
_symmetry.space_group_name_H-M   'P 1'
#
loop_
_entity.id
_entity.type
_entity.pdbx_description
1 polymer ?
#
loop_
_entity_poly.entity_id
_entity_poly.type
_entity_poly.pdbx_seq_one_letter_code
_entity_poly.pdbx_strand_id
1 'polypeptide(L)'
;MAKTIPIPVDGPESIEWDPQGEGPYASVVFSSGAAMSLVGSSSHTHLLTGNCSTHEVVPTCGRPLGLSFEKKTGDLYICDGYLGVMKVGPEGGLAELVVDQAEGRKVMFANQMDIDEEEDVFYFNDSSDKYHFRDVFFAAAILEE
;
A
#
# COMPACT_ATOMS: atom_id res chain seq x y z
N MET A 1 -4.76 26.57 2.52
CA MET A 1 -6.12 26.02 2.78
C MET A 1 -5.99 24.51 2.80
N ALA A 2 -6.60 23.81 3.76
CA ALA A 2 -6.56 22.35 3.88
C ALA A 2 -7.95 21.75 3.61
N LYS A 3 -8.01 20.53 3.10
CA LYS A 3 -9.26 19.79 2.80
C LYS A 3 -9.13 18.37 3.32
N THR A 4 -10.21 17.82 3.87
CA THR A 4 -10.33 16.40 4.23
C THR A 4 -11.09 15.65 3.15
N ILE A 5 -10.80 14.36 3.03
CA ILE A 5 -11.47 13.47 2.09
C ILE A 5 -12.21 12.43 2.92
N PRO A 6 -13.55 12.37 2.86
CA PRO A 6 -14.31 11.36 3.57
C PRO A 6 -14.13 10.01 2.87
N ILE A 7 -13.59 9.03 3.59
CA ILE A 7 -13.37 7.68 3.10
C ILE A 7 -14.25 6.74 3.92
N PRO A 8 -15.11 5.90 3.30
CA PRO A 8 -16.09 5.06 4.02
C PRO A 8 -15.48 3.79 4.63
N VAL A 9 -14.20 3.83 5.01
CA VAL A 9 -13.42 2.69 5.55
C VAL A 9 -12.42 3.18 6.60
N ASP A 10 -11.88 2.25 7.38
CA ASP A 10 -10.92 2.55 8.43
C ASP A 10 -9.46 2.46 7.95
N GLY A 11 -8.59 3.27 8.58
CA GLY A 11 -7.14 3.19 8.44
C GLY A 11 -6.55 3.55 7.06
N PRO A 12 -6.95 4.66 6.40
CA PRO A 12 -6.22 5.15 5.24
C PRO A 12 -4.81 5.57 5.66
N GLU A 13 -3.78 5.06 4.98
CA GLU A 13 -2.38 5.29 5.40
C GLU A 13 -1.60 6.22 4.45
N SER A 14 -1.80 6.05 3.14
CA SER A 14 -1.12 6.86 2.12
C SER A 14 -2.10 7.39 1.09
N ILE A 15 -1.79 8.56 0.54
CA ILE A 15 -2.51 9.20 -0.56
C ILE A 15 -1.54 9.56 -1.68
N GLU A 16 -1.97 9.42 -2.93
CA GLU A 16 -1.15 9.77 -4.10
C GLU A 16 -2.01 10.33 -5.23
N TRP A 17 -1.43 11.14 -6.10
CA TRP A 17 -2.08 11.61 -7.32
C TRP A 17 -1.50 10.87 -8.53
N ASP A 18 -2.34 10.54 -9.51
CA ASP A 18 -1.80 9.98 -10.74
C ASP A 18 -1.05 11.07 -11.56
N PRO A 19 -0.28 10.66 -12.59
CA PRO A 19 0.45 11.61 -13.42
C PRO A 19 -0.45 12.55 -14.25
N GLN A 20 -1.75 12.25 -14.38
CA GLN A 20 -2.74 13.11 -15.04
C GLN A 20 -3.35 14.15 -14.08
N GLY A 21 -3.08 14.03 -12.78
CA GLY A 21 -3.65 14.89 -11.73
C GLY A 21 -5.04 14.43 -11.26
N GLU A 22 -5.45 13.22 -11.59
CA GLU A 22 -6.65 12.60 -11.03
C GLU A 22 -6.36 12.02 -9.63
N GLY A 23 -7.42 11.91 -8.82
CA GLY A 23 -7.36 11.43 -7.45
C GLY A 23 -7.86 12.45 -6.41
N PRO A 24 -7.27 12.45 -5.19
CA PRO A 24 -6.18 11.59 -4.76
C PRO A 24 -6.68 10.16 -4.51
N TYR A 25 -5.81 9.21 -4.77
CA TYR A 25 -6.01 7.80 -4.46
C TYR A 25 -5.53 7.55 -3.04
N ALA A 26 -6.41 7.05 -2.19
CA ALA A 26 -6.04 6.60 -0.85
C ALA A 26 -5.83 5.09 -0.83
N SER A 27 -4.81 4.63 -0.11
CA SER A 27 -4.64 3.22 0.25
C SER A 27 -5.51 2.88 1.45
N VAL A 28 -6.36 1.87 1.30
CA VAL A 28 -7.30 1.47 2.36
C VAL A 28 -7.40 -0.04 2.47
N VAL A 29 -7.74 -0.53 3.67
CA VAL A 29 -8.12 -1.94 3.89
C VAL A 29 -9.65 -2.00 3.92
N PHE A 30 -10.27 -2.74 3.00
CA PHE A 30 -11.72 -2.90 3.04
C PHE A 30 -12.12 -3.92 4.08
N SER A 31 -13.22 -3.59 4.76
CA SER A 31 -13.85 -4.45 5.73
C SER A 31 -14.36 -5.76 5.09
N SER A 32 -14.67 -5.80 3.80
CA SER A 32 -15.34 -6.93 3.13
C SER A 32 -14.45 -8.03 2.54
N GLY A 33 -13.15 -8.07 2.85
CA GLY A 33 -12.30 -9.14 2.37
C GLY A 33 -11.33 -8.79 1.24
N ALA A 34 -11.35 -7.56 0.76
CA ALA A 34 -10.37 -7.06 -0.20
C ALA A 34 -9.40 -6.11 0.49
N ALA A 35 -8.11 -6.30 0.31
CA ALA A 35 -7.14 -5.65 1.17
C ALA A 35 -6.62 -4.29 0.69
N MET A 36 -7.02 -3.88 -0.52
CA MET A 36 -6.54 -2.66 -1.14
C MET A 36 -7.65 -2.11 -2.02
N SER A 37 -8.07 -0.88 -1.76
CA SER A 37 -8.83 -0.10 -2.73
C SER A 37 -8.25 1.27 -2.90
N LEU A 38 -8.12 1.65 -4.16
CA LEU A 38 -7.91 3.02 -4.56
C LEU A 38 -9.28 3.70 -4.53
N VAL A 39 -9.46 4.70 -3.65
CA VAL A 39 -10.65 5.55 -3.70
C VAL A 39 -10.32 6.76 -4.56
N GLY A 40 -10.72 6.71 -5.83
CA GLY A 40 -10.82 7.91 -6.67
C GLY A 40 -12.18 8.58 -6.50
N SER A 41 -12.38 9.76 -7.09
CA SER A 41 -13.63 10.55 -6.99
C SER A 41 -14.92 9.80 -7.38
N SER A 42 -14.83 8.63 -8.03
CA SER A 42 -15.99 7.82 -8.43
C SER A 42 -15.76 6.30 -8.58
N SER A 43 -14.58 5.75 -8.26
CA SER A 43 -14.28 4.32 -8.49
C SER A 43 -13.54 3.66 -7.33
N HIS A 44 -13.84 2.38 -7.10
CA HIS A 44 -13.18 1.50 -6.15
C HIS A 44 -12.57 0.32 -6.92
N THR A 45 -11.25 0.16 -6.83
CA THR A 45 -10.54 -0.93 -7.51
C THR A 45 -9.96 -1.87 -6.48
N HIS A 46 -10.44 -3.11 -6.45
CA HIS A 46 -9.88 -4.15 -5.58
C HIS A 46 -8.55 -4.64 -6.15
N LEU A 47 -7.45 -4.40 -5.44
CA LEU A 47 -6.12 -4.80 -5.92
C LEU A 47 -5.70 -6.20 -5.45
N LEU A 48 -6.37 -6.74 -4.43
CA LEU A 48 -6.16 -8.10 -3.93
C LEU A 48 -7.50 -8.82 -3.71
N THR A 49 -7.52 -10.11 -4.00
CA THR A 49 -8.69 -11.00 -3.81
C THR A 49 -8.44 -11.95 -2.64
N GLY A 50 -9.31 -11.95 -1.64
CA GLY A 50 -9.23 -12.84 -0.49
C GLY A 50 -10.50 -12.86 0.35
N ASN A 51 -10.52 -13.70 1.40
CA ASN A 51 -11.54 -13.66 2.45
C ASN A 51 -10.94 -12.97 3.68
N CYS A 52 -10.67 -11.67 3.56
CA CYS A 52 -10.05 -10.86 4.61
C CYS A 52 -11.06 -10.42 5.67
N SER A 53 -10.63 -10.37 6.93
CA SER A 53 -11.46 -9.90 8.04
C SER A 53 -11.62 -8.38 7.99
N THR A 54 -12.73 -7.89 8.54
CA THR A 54 -13.00 -6.46 8.68
C THR A 54 -12.11 -5.77 9.73
N HIS A 55 -11.65 -6.54 10.73
CA HIS A 55 -11.03 -6.01 11.95
C HIS A 55 -9.68 -6.64 12.28
N GLU A 56 -9.29 -7.71 11.59
CA GLU A 56 -8.00 -8.37 11.83
C GLU A 56 -7.05 -8.15 10.67
N VAL A 57 -5.81 -7.81 10.99
CA VAL A 57 -4.73 -7.76 10.00
C VAL A 57 -4.31 -9.20 9.70
N VAL A 58 -4.68 -9.66 8.52
CA VAL A 58 -4.33 -10.99 8.01
C VAL A 58 -3.17 -10.85 7.02
N PRO A 59 -2.00 -11.48 7.25
CA PRO A 59 -0.84 -11.34 6.36
C PRO A 59 -1.13 -11.69 4.89
N THR A 60 -2.00 -12.68 4.63
CA THR A 60 -2.38 -13.07 3.26
C THR A 60 -3.21 -12.03 2.53
N CYS A 61 -3.76 -11.08 3.28
CA CYS A 61 -4.49 -9.95 2.74
C CYS A 61 -3.54 -8.82 2.42
N GLY A 62 -2.41 -8.70 3.12
CA GLY A 62 -1.55 -7.54 2.97
C GLY A 62 -2.09 -6.33 3.73
N ARG A 63 -1.32 -5.26 3.68
CA ARG A 63 -1.62 -3.96 4.26
C ARG A 63 -0.89 -2.92 3.41
N PRO A 64 -1.57 -2.19 2.51
CA PRO A 64 -0.94 -1.13 1.75
C PRO A 64 -0.60 0.03 2.68
N LEU A 65 0.63 0.49 2.63
CA LEU A 65 1.16 1.57 3.47
C LEU A 65 1.67 2.75 2.66
N GLY A 66 2.14 2.50 1.44
CA GLY A 66 2.68 3.52 0.57
C GLY A 66 2.25 3.31 -0.86
N LEU A 67 1.86 4.40 -1.52
CA LEU A 67 1.50 4.45 -2.93
C LEU A 67 2.48 5.33 -3.67
N SER A 68 2.86 4.94 -4.88
CA SER A 68 3.66 5.79 -5.78
C SER A 68 3.33 5.46 -7.22
N PHE A 69 2.94 6.46 -8.01
CA PHE A 69 2.79 6.29 -9.46
C PHE A 69 4.12 6.52 -10.16
N GLU A 70 4.46 5.61 -11.07
CA GLU A 70 5.51 5.82 -12.06
C GLU A 70 4.98 6.74 -13.15
N LYS A 71 5.65 7.88 -13.35
CA LYS A 71 5.13 8.96 -14.19
C LYS A 71 5.15 8.62 -15.67
N LYS A 72 6.06 7.77 -16.10
CA LYS A 72 6.22 7.38 -17.52
C LYS A 72 5.14 6.41 -17.97
N THR A 73 4.83 5.40 -17.15
CA THR A 73 3.95 4.29 -17.49
C THR A 73 2.52 4.49 -16.98
N GLY A 74 2.36 5.26 -15.89
CA GLY A 74 1.11 5.31 -15.13
C GLY A 74 0.90 4.09 -14.26
N ASP A 75 1.91 3.24 -14.10
CA ASP A 75 1.85 2.09 -13.20
C ASP A 75 1.84 2.57 -11.75
N LEU A 76 0.97 1.96 -10.93
CA LEU A 76 0.91 2.17 -9.50
C LEU A 76 1.76 1.13 -8.78
N TYR A 77 2.77 1.59 -8.05
CA TYR A 77 3.53 0.77 -7.11
C TYR A 77 3.01 0.94 -5.70
N ILE A 78 3.05 -0.14 -4.94
CA ILE A 78 2.43 -0.22 -3.63
C ILE A 78 3.38 -0.93 -2.68
N CYS A 79 3.79 -0.24 -1.63
CA CYS A 79 4.49 -0.83 -0.52
C CYS A 79 3.49 -1.49 0.43
N ASP A 80 3.58 -2.82 0.55
CA ASP A 80 2.75 -3.63 1.41
C ASP A 80 3.53 -4.15 2.62
N GLY A 81 2.95 -3.97 3.81
CA GLY A 81 3.56 -4.36 5.08
C GLY A 81 3.74 -5.86 5.32
N TYR A 82 3.29 -6.72 4.41
CA TYR A 82 3.50 -8.17 4.45
C TYR A 82 4.00 -8.77 3.13
N LEU A 83 3.61 -8.18 2.01
CA LEU A 83 3.82 -8.78 0.69
C LEU A 83 5.07 -8.24 -0.01
N GLY A 84 5.57 -7.07 0.37
CA GLY A 84 6.69 -6.40 -0.30
C GLY A 84 6.23 -5.27 -1.21
N VAL A 85 6.91 -5.03 -2.33
CA VAL A 85 6.47 -4.06 -3.33
C VAL A 85 5.61 -4.74 -4.38
N MET A 86 4.38 -4.25 -4.53
CA MET A 86 3.39 -4.72 -5.47
C MET A 86 3.18 -3.69 -6.58
N LYS A 87 2.65 -4.10 -7.73
CA LYS A 87 2.40 -3.26 -8.91
C LYS A 87 1.01 -3.49 -9.49
N VAL A 88 0.35 -2.42 -9.94
CA VAL A 88 -0.91 -2.45 -10.70
C VAL A 88 -0.76 -1.53 -11.91
N GLY A 89 -1.15 -2.00 -13.10
CA GLY A 89 -1.11 -1.17 -14.30
C GLY A 89 -2.15 -0.03 -14.32
N PRO A 90 -2.07 0.93 -15.25
CA PRO A 90 -2.99 2.07 -15.35
C PRO A 90 -4.45 1.65 -15.60
N GLU A 91 -4.66 0.46 -16.20
CA GLU A 91 -6.00 -0.12 -16.41
C GLU A 91 -6.61 -0.72 -15.13
N GLY A 92 -5.86 -0.70 -14.01
CA GLY A 92 -6.24 -1.35 -12.76
C GLY A 92 -6.08 -2.87 -12.82
N GLY A 93 -6.81 -3.57 -11.94
CA GLY A 93 -6.75 -5.03 -11.82
C GLY A 93 -6.06 -5.50 -10.55
N LEU A 94 -5.64 -6.77 -10.56
CA LEU A 94 -4.96 -7.39 -9.43
C LEU A 94 -3.50 -6.94 -9.39
N ALA A 95 -3.03 -6.64 -8.18
CA ALA A 95 -1.64 -6.31 -7.94
C ALA A 95 -0.76 -7.55 -8.08
N GLU A 96 0.39 -7.38 -8.72
CA GLU A 96 1.43 -8.39 -8.85
C GLU A 96 2.64 -8.04 -7.98
N LEU A 97 3.31 -9.06 -7.45
CA LEU A 97 4.52 -8.89 -6.65
C LEU A 97 5.70 -8.58 -7.57
N VAL A 98 6.39 -7.46 -7.32
CA VAL A 98 7.56 -7.03 -8.10
C VAL A 98 8.86 -7.04 -7.31
N VAL A 99 8.80 -6.80 -5.99
CA VAL A 99 9.98 -6.88 -5.11
C VAL A 99 9.64 -7.60 -3.81
N ASP A 100 10.20 -8.80 -3.64
CA ASP A 100 10.16 -9.56 -2.39
C ASP A 100 11.52 -9.66 -1.69
N GLN A 101 12.59 -9.25 -2.39
CA GLN A 101 13.95 -9.19 -1.90
C GLN A 101 14.68 -7.95 -2.44
N ALA A 102 15.44 -7.28 -1.58
CA ALA A 102 16.33 -6.20 -1.94
C ALA A 102 17.68 -6.37 -1.24
N GLU A 103 18.79 -6.11 -1.96
CA GLU A 103 20.16 -6.24 -1.43
C GLU A 103 20.44 -7.61 -0.78
N GLY A 104 19.85 -8.69 -1.31
CA GLY A 104 20.01 -10.05 -0.79
C GLY A 104 19.25 -10.34 0.50
N ARG A 105 18.34 -9.46 0.92
CA ARG A 105 17.47 -9.62 2.09
C ARG A 105 16.02 -9.69 1.67
N LYS A 106 15.24 -10.55 2.33
CA LYS A 106 13.79 -10.58 2.17
C LYS A 106 13.20 -9.27 2.69
N VAL A 107 12.30 -8.67 1.92
CA VAL A 107 11.52 -7.52 2.34
C VAL A 107 10.48 -8.00 3.35
N MET A 108 10.50 -7.41 4.55
CA MET A 108 9.67 -7.86 5.67
C MET A 108 8.52 -6.89 5.96
N PHE A 109 8.75 -5.60 5.76
CA PHE A 109 7.82 -4.53 6.11
C PHE A 109 8.06 -3.29 5.21
N ALA A 110 7.76 -3.42 3.91
CA ALA A 110 7.76 -2.28 2.99
C ALA A 110 6.71 -1.25 3.41
N ASN A 111 7.08 0.02 3.47
CA ASN A 111 6.21 1.06 4.04
C ASN A 111 5.93 2.20 3.04
N GLN A 112 6.90 3.07 2.75
CA GLN A 112 6.78 4.13 1.77
C GLN A 112 7.91 4.03 0.74
N MET A 113 7.63 4.43 -0.48
CA MET A 113 8.61 4.50 -1.55
C MET A 113 8.58 5.82 -2.30
N ASP A 114 9.59 6.02 -3.12
CA ASP A 114 9.66 7.01 -4.19
C ASP A 114 10.43 6.41 -5.38
N ILE A 115 10.23 6.96 -6.56
CA ILE A 115 10.75 6.44 -7.83
C ILE A 115 11.69 7.46 -8.45
N ASP A 116 12.95 7.08 -8.63
CA ASP A 116 13.88 7.85 -9.44
C ASP A 116 13.63 7.56 -10.92
N GLU A 117 12.96 8.50 -11.56
CA GLU A 117 12.60 8.42 -12.98
C GLU A 117 13.81 8.54 -13.92
N GLU A 118 14.96 9.06 -13.48
CA GLU A 118 16.15 9.14 -14.35
C GLU A 118 16.89 7.79 -14.37
N GLU A 119 17.05 7.19 -13.20
CA GLU A 119 17.80 5.94 -13.02
C GLU A 119 16.93 4.68 -13.15
N ASP A 120 15.60 4.83 -13.16
CA ASP A 120 14.62 3.73 -13.19
C ASP A 120 14.74 2.83 -11.94
N VAL A 121 14.90 3.46 -10.77
CA VAL A 121 15.15 2.80 -9.48
C VAL A 121 14.07 3.13 -8.46
N PHE A 122 13.57 2.08 -7.80
CA PHE A 122 12.67 2.19 -6.66
C PHE A 122 13.46 2.34 -5.36
N TYR A 123 13.18 3.40 -4.60
CA TYR A 123 13.69 3.56 -3.25
C TYR A 123 12.53 3.37 -2.27
N PHE A 124 12.62 2.38 -1.39
CA PHE A 124 11.61 2.12 -0.38
C PHE A 124 12.25 1.83 0.97
N ASN A 125 11.53 2.13 2.05
CA ASN A 125 11.98 1.74 3.38
C ASN A 125 11.37 0.39 3.77
N ASP A 126 12.24 -0.53 4.20
CA ASP A 126 11.84 -1.72 4.96
C ASP A 126 11.88 -1.36 6.45
N SER A 127 10.70 -1.19 7.06
CA SER A 127 10.55 -0.60 8.40
C SER A 127 11.07 -1.51 9.51
N SER A 128 11.25 -2.80 9.25
CA SER A 128 11.87 -3.73 10.19
C SER A 128 12.36 -4.98 9.49
N ASP A 129 13.58 -5.42 9.80
CA ASP A 129 14.14 -6.70 9.36
C ASP A 129 13.75 -7.90 10.26
N LYS A 130 12.92 -7.66 11.28
CA LYS A 130 12.58 -8.64 12.33
C LYS A 130 11.09 -8.78 12.59
N TYR A 131 10.37 -7.67 12.57
CA TYR A 131 8.98 -7.58 13.02
C TYR A 131 8.08 -7.23 11.83
N HIS A 132 6.97 -7.95 11.65
CA HIS A 132 6.00 -7.58 10.62
C HIS A 132 5.12 -6.43 11.11
N PHE A 133 4.33 -5.85 10.20
CA PHE A 133 3.38 -4.78 10.51
C PHE A 133 2.56 -5.05 11.78
N ARG A 134 2.02 -6.27 11.94
CA ARG A 134 1.28 -6.67 13.15
C ARG A 134 2.10 -6.47 14.42
N ASP A 135 3.32 -6.99 14.46
CA ASP A 135 4.15 -7.00 15.66
C ASP A 135 4.46 -5.57 16.15
N VAL A 136 4.69 -4.64 15.20
CA VAL A 136 4.97 -3.23 15.51
C VAL A 136 3.72 -2.50 16.02
N PHE A 137 2.57 -2.70 15.39
CA PHE A 137 1.33 -2.04 15.81
C PHE A 137 0.79 -2.60 17.14
N PHE A 138 0.98 -3.90 17.42
CA PHE A 138 0.61 -4.48 18.71
C PHE A 138 1.61 -4.12 19.82
N ALA A 139 2.88 -3.86 19.51
CA ALA A 139 3.85 -3.36 20.50
C ALA A 139 3.52 -1.95 20.99
N ALA A 140 2.99 -1.07 20.12
CA ALA A 140 2.56 0.27 20.51
C ALA A 140 1.35 0.25 21.47
N ALA A 141 0.44 -0.73 21.30
CA ALA A 141 -0.74 -0.87 22.16
C ALA A 141 -0.44 -1.39 23.58
N ILE A 142 0.72 -2.01 23.80
CA ILE A 142 1.14 -2.54 25.13
C ILE A 142 1.95 -1.51 25.92
N LEU A 143 2.37 -0.40 25.29
CA LEU A 143 3.07 0.69 25.99
C LEU A 143 2.12 1.76 26.57
N GLU A 144 0.81 1.57 26.43
CA GLU A 144 -0.24 2.42 27.02
C GLU A 144 -1.04 1.72 28.15
N GLU A 145 -0.44 0.78 28.90
CA GLU A 145 -0.94 0.32 30.21
C GLU A 145 0.03 0.61 31.36
#